data_AF-A0A7Z9HYA6-F1
#
_entry.id   AF-A0A7Z9HYA6-F1
#
_cell.length_a   1.000
_cell.length_b   1.000
_cell.length_c   1.000
_cell.angle_alpha   90.00
_cell.angle_beta   90.00
_cell.angle_gamma   90.00
#
_symmetry.space_group_name_H-M   'P 1'
#
loop_
_entity.id
_entity.type
_entity.pdbx_description
1 polymer ?
#
loop_
_entity_poly.entity_id
_entity_poly.type
_entity_poly.pdbx_seq_one_letter_code
_entity_poly.pdbx_strand_id
1 'polypeptide(L)' 'MSEERIGIVMNGITGRMGRNQHLARSIMAIREQGGVVLDDGRVLMPEPLLVGRNEEKLKGLSEVHGGVKFTTDLDAALGD' A
#
# COMPACT_ATOMS: atom_id res chain seq x y z
N MET A 1 12.60 20.34 -0.34
CA MET A 1 11.98 19.06 -0.69
C MET A 1 11.10 18.67 0.50
N SER A 2 9.79 18.85 0.41
CA SER A 2 8.86 18.37 1.43
C SER A 2 8.24 17.04 0.98
N GLU A 3 8.10 16.11 1.93
CA GLU A 3 7.41 14.83 1.74
C GLU A 3 5.96 14.97 2.21
N GLU A 4 5.03 14.51 1.39
CA GLU A 4 3.61 14.38 1.70
C GLU A 4 3.23 12.90 1.63
N ARG A 5 2.45 12.42 2.61
CA ARG A 5 2.01 11.02 2.66
C ARG A 5 0.61 10.90 2.11
N ILE A 6 0.41 9.92 1.23
CA ILE A 6 -0.91 9.60 0.68
C ILE A 6 -1.33 8.21 1.13
N GLY A 7 -2.42 8.14 1.90
CA GLY A 7 -3.03 6.88 2.30
C GLY A 7 -3.69 6.20 1.11
N ILE A 8 -3.44 4.91 0.91
CA ILE A 8 -4.05 4.14 -0.18
C ILE A 8 -4.65 2.84 0.38
N VAL A 9 -5.97 2.72 0.35
CA VAL A 9 -6.66 1.48 0.69
C VAL A 9 -6.57 0.51 -0.50
N MET A 10 -5.79 -0.56 -0.35
CA MET A 10 -5.53 -1.55 -1.39
C MET A 10 -6.36 -2.82 -1.17
N ASN A 11 -7.63 -2.80 -1.62
CA ASN A 11 -8.51 -3.96 -1.55
C ASN A 11 -8.24 -4.98 -2.68
N GLY A 12 -8.33 -6.28 -2.38
CA GLY A 12 -8.14 -7.35 -3.38
C GLY A 12 -6.67 -7.74 -3.62
N ILE A 13 -5.77 -7.31 -2.74
CA ILE A 13 -4.32 -7.46 -2.96
C ILE A 13 -3.81 -8.90 -2.77
N THR A 14 -4.60 -9.77 -2.16
CA THR A 14 -4.25 -11.19 -1.98
C THR A 14 -4.37 -12.00 -3.27
N GLY A 15 -4.92 -11.43 -4.35
CA GLY A 15 -4.97 -12.06 -5.68
C GLY A 15 -3.62 -11.99 -6.42
N ARG A 16 -3.44 -12.81 -7.46
CA ARG A 16 -2.18 -12.89 -8.23
C ARG A 16 -1.77 -11.54 -8.83
N MET A 17 -2.70 -10.85 -9.47
CA MET A 17 -2.43 -9.54 -10.10
C MET A 17 -2.22 -8.46 -9.04
N GLY A 18 -3.09 -8.41 -8.02
CA GLY A 18 -3.01 -7.49 -6.88
C GLY A 18 -1.63 -7.50 -6.23
N ARG A 19 -1.22 -8.68 -5.74
CA ARG A 19 0.07 -8.86 -5.06
C ARG A 19 1.24 -8.48 -5.96
N ASN A 20 1.29 -9.07 -7.15
CA ASN A 20 2.51 -9.01 -7.96
C ASN A 20 2.66 -7.69 -8.71
N GLN A 21 1.58 -7.19 -9.31
CA GLN A 21 1.64 -6.01 -10.15
C GLN A 21 1.40 -4.74 -9.34
N HIS A 22 0.32 -4.70 -8.56
CA HIS A 22 -0.09 -3.45 -7.91
C HIS A 22 0.64 -3.19 -6.59
N LEU A 23 0.83 -4.22 -5.74
CA LEU A 23 1.57 -4.04 -4.49
C LEU A 23 3.08 -4.06 -4.73
N ALA A 24 3.63 -5.20 -5.13
CA ALA A 24 5.08 -5.38 -5.16
C ALA A 24 5.76 -4.52 -6.24
N ARG A 25 5.30 -4.60 -7.50
CA ARG A 25 5.93 -3.90 -8.63
C ARG A 25 5.49 -2.46 -8.83
N SER A 26 4.52 -1.97 -8.06
CA SER A 26 4.08 -0.58 -8.13
C SER A 26 4.23 0.12 -6.77
N ILE A 27 3.29 -0.05 -5.84
CA ILE A 27 3.29 0.76 -4.61
C ILE A 27 4.56 0.58 -3.78
N MET A 28 5.02 -0.66 -3.57
CA MET A 28 6.25 -0.90 -2.83
C MET A 28 7.49 -0.42 -3.58
N ALA A 29 7.55 -0.66 -4.90
CA ALA A 29 8.63 -0.15 -5.75
C ALA A 29 8.72 1.39 -5.72
N ILE A 30 7.58 2.09 -5.75
CA ILE A 30 7.54 3.56 -5.63
C ILE A 30 8.09 3.99 -4.27
N ARG A 31 7.74 3.31 -3.18
CA ARG A 31 8.27 3.62 -1.84
C ARG A 31 9.78 3.38 -1.77
N GLU A 32 10.27 2.29 -2.35
CA GLU A 32 11.70 1.98 -2.45
C GLU A 32 12.48 3.03 -3.27
N GLN A 33 11.85 3.60 -4.30
CA GLN A 33 12.40 4.71 -5.10
C GLN A 33 12.38 6.06 -4.38
N GLY A 34 11.80 6.14 -3.18
CA GLY A 34 11.69 7.38 -2.42
C GLY A 34 10.44 8.19 -2.73
N GLY A 35 9.40 7.61 -3.35
CA GLY A 35 8.12 8.27 -3.64
C GLY A 35 8.03 8.84 -5.05
N VAL A 36 6.90 9.49 -5.35
CA VAL A 36 6.65 10.13 -6.65
C VAL A 36 7.06 11.60 -6.55
N VAL A 37 7.97 12.05 -7.40
CA VAL A 37 8.33 13.46 -7.51
C VAL A 37 7.25 14.20 -8.31
N LEU A 38 6.70 15.26 -7.74
CA LEU A 38 5.72 16.13 -8.38
C LEU A 38 6.40 17.30 -9.11
N ASP A 39 5.68 17.95 -10.03
CA ASP A 39 6.20 19.07 -10.84
C ASP A 39 6.70 20.26 -10.00
N ASP A 40 6.15 20.44 -8.80
CA ASP A 40 6.56 21.49 -7.85
C ASP A 40 7.74 21.09 -6.95
N GLY A 41 8.32 19.90 -7.17
CA GLY A 41 9.47 19.38 -6.43
C GLY A 41 9.13 18.76 -5.07
N ARG A 42 7.84 18.60 -4.72
CA ARG A 42 7.43 17.77 -3.59
C ARG A 42 7.56 16.28 -3.90
N VAL A 43 7.63 15.47 -2.85
CA VAL A 43 7.61 14.01 -2.93
C VAL A 43 6.31 13.49 -2.34
N LEU A 44 5.54 12.72 -3.11
CA LEU A 44 4.35 12.02 -2.65
C LEU A 44 4.73 10.58 -2.27
N MET A 45 4.68 10.26 -0.99
CA MET A 45 5.03 8.96 -0.43
C MET A 45 3.76 8.11 -0.21
N PRO A 46 3.58 6.99 -0.93
CA PRO A 46 2.45 6.10 -0.72
C PRO A 46 2.49 5.39 0.64
N GLU A 47 1.37 5.41 1.36
CA GLU A 47 1.13 4.63 2.57
C GLU A 47 -0.02 3.62 2.35
N PRO A 48 0.29 2.40 1.88
CA PRO A 48 -0.73 1.40 1.63
C PRO A 48 -1.32 0.84 2.94
N LEU A 49 -2.64 0.65 2.94
CA LEU A 49 -3.38 -0.21 3.86
C LEU A 49 -3.91 -1.41 3.07
N LEU A 50 -3.43 -2.61 3.37
CA LEU A 50 -3.85 -3.83 2.66
C LEU A 50 -5.21 -4.29 3.18
N VAL A 51 -6.18 -4.48 2.29
CA VAL A 51 -7.51 -4.95 2.66
C VAL A 51 -7.88 -6.22 1.89
N GLY A 52 -8.50 -7.16 2.59
CA GLY A 52 -8.92 -8.43 2.00
C GLY A 52 -9.65 -9.31 2.99
N ARG A 53 -10.11 -10.48 2.55
CA ARG A 53 -10.96 -11.38 3.36
C ARG A 53 -10.18 -12.41 4.17
N ASN A 54 -8.91 -12.63 3.85
CA ASN A 54 -8.09 -13.67 4.48
C ASN A 54 -6.94 -13.01 5.25
N GLU A 55 -7.07 -12.97 6.57
CA GLU A 55 -6.14 -12.33 7.47
C GLU A 55 -4.73 -12.93 7.40
N GLU A 56 -4.61 -14.26 7.35
CA GLU A 56 -3.33 -14.95 7.28
C GLU A 56 -2.53 -14.55 6.02
N LYS A 57 -3.20 -14.48 4.87
CA LYS A 57 -2.59 -14.02 3.62
C LYS A 57 -2.18 -12.55 3.69
N LEU A 58 -3.00 -11.70 4.33
CA LEU A 58 -2.67 -10.29 4.51
C LEU A 58 -1.46 -10.12 5.43
N LYS A 59 -1.42 -10.86 6.54
CA LYS A 59 -0.29 -10.87 7.47
C LYS A 59 1.00 -11.31 6.78
N GLY A 60 0.97 -12.39 6.00
CA GLY A 60 2.14 -12.82 5.23
C GLY A 60 2.61 -11.78 4.21
N LEU A 61 1.68 -11.06 3.55
CA LEU A 61 2.05 -9.95 2.67
C LEU A 61 2.62 -8.75 3.44
N SER A 62 2.05 -8.44 4.59
CA SER A 62 2.53 -7.38 5.48
C SER A 62 3.98 -7.63 5.88
N GLU A 63 4.30 -8.82 6.38
CA GLU A 63 5.64 -9.20 6.82
C GLU A 63 6.67 -9.12 5.69
N VAL A 64 6.33 -9.64 4.50
CA VAL A 64 7.21 -9.60 3.31
C VAL A 64 7.52 -8.17 2.86
N HIS A 65 6.61 -7.22 3.08
CA HIS A 65 6.74 -5.84 2.64
C HIS A 65 7.09 -4.87 3.77
N GLY A 66 7.69 -5.36 4.86
CA GLY A 66 8.21 -4.51 5.94
C GLY A 66 7.16 -4.07 6.95
N GLY A 67 6.14 -4.89 7.21
CA GLY A 67 5.11 -4.65 8.21
C GLY A 67 4.03 -3.67 7.76
N VAL A 68 3.66 -3.69 6.47
CA VAL A 68 2.58 -2.83 5.95
C VAL A 68 1.28 -3.09 6.71
N LYS A 69 0.56 -2.03 7.11
CA LYS A 69 -0.72 -2.16 7.81
C LYS A 69 -1.71 -2.96 6.96
N PHE A 70 -2.52 -3.77 7.62
CA PHE A 70 -3.60 -4.51 6.97
C PHE A 70 -4.83 -4.58 7.85
N THR A 71 -5.98 -4.83 7.23
CA THR A 71 -7.25 -5.10 7.92
C THR A 71 -8.13 -6.01 7.08
N THR A 72 -9.05 -6.71 7.72
CA THR A 72 -10.14 -7.45 7.06
C THR A 72 -11.46 -6.67 7.03
N ASP A 73 -11.51 -5.52 7.71
CA ASP A 73 -12.66 -4.63 7.76
C ASP A 73 -12.52 -3.54 6.69
N LEU A 74 -13.27 -3.70 5.58
CA LEU A 74 -13.27 -2.73 4.48
C LEU A 74 -14.04 -1.46 4.85
N ASP A 75 -15.12 -1.59 5.62
CA ASP A 75 -15.97 -0.44 5.95
C ASP A 75 -15.22 0.50 6.89
N ALA A 76 -14.53 -0.04 7.91
CA ALA A 76 -13.66 0.75 8.77
C ALA A 76 -12.46 1.37 8.02
N ALA A 77 -11.95 0.69 6.97
CA ALA A 77 -10.85 1.22 6.16
C ALA A 77 -11.27 2.39 5.26
N LEU A 78 -12.55 2.49 4.90
CA LEU A 78 -13.13 3.55 4.08
C LEU A 78 -13.87 4.61 4.91
N GLY A 79 -14.01 4.41 6.21
CA GLY A 79 -14.59 5.39 7.13
C GLY A 79 -13.62 6.54 7.36
N ASP A 80 -14.13 7.77 7.25
CA ASP A 80 -13.43 9.02 7.59
C ASP A 80 -13.32 9.24 9.11
#